data_AF-X6LIT2-F1
#
_entry.id   AF-X6LIT2-F1
#
_cell.length_a   1.000
_cell.length_b   1.000
_cell.length_c   1.000
_cell.angle_alpha   90.00
_cell.angle_beta   90.00
_cell.angle_gamma   90.00
#
_symmetry.space_group_name_H-M   'P 1'
#
loop_
_entity.id
_entity.type
_entity.pdbx_description
1 polymer ?
#
loop_
_entity_poly.entity_id
_entity_poly.type
_entity_poly.pdbx_seq_one_letter_code
_entity_poly.pdbx_strand_id
1 'polypeptide(L)'
;IEEMKEHLENKCPLKHLECKFKEFGCDDILFNFNFEQHLQLQMKKHLDLLLDYITILQNKIKQSQFNEVNPIVIMLFIYLFEEIKKLKLKSKEQENETQLLKSNNDNTNSQIEALLKQKQQWDEKEKEMKKLQNDIQQESLKYRADFELLKKDYIEKEKQIIRQNYTFQNESNQLKLKIDELNCKLYEDNIEIGQLKIQIQNKDNEINILNQNIQLKDKQIIDKAKLIQQMERYFNDKQKKSQSQYEQSITLSEDKRLQLTQDFQTLSKKPIDQDKEEKYEQKQPKNQDDSLSIMSSGITHTPNFDNFRSSSKLLKNFTGHTDFVYSIDYSTFDGQFICSGSSDNTVRVWDVDNNKQIQSFNEHSAE
;
A
#
# COMPACT_ATOMS: atom_id res chain seq x y z
N ILE A 1 40.67 7.29 21.16
CA ILE A 1 41.18 7.87 19.89
C ILE A 1 40.65 7.08 18.69
N GLU A 2 40.74 5.74 18.70
CA GLU A 2 40.14 4.88 17.66
C GLU A 2 38.63 5.06 17.51
N GLU A 3 37.86 5.07 18.61
CA GLU A 3 36.40 5.31 18.55
C GLU A 3 36.02 6.69 17.97
N MET A 4 36.88 7.69 18.17
CA MET A 4 36.68 9.04 17.66
C MET A 4 37.03 9.14 16.18
N LYS A 5 38.05 8.39 15.73
CA LYS A 5 38.37 8.20 14.30
C LYS A 5 37.23 7.45 13.59
N GLU A 6 36.73 6.37 14.18
CA GLU A 6 35.64 5.59 13.63
C GLU A 6 34.34 6.39 13.54
N HIS A 7 34.06 7.26 14.52
CA HIS A 7 32.94 8.18 14.47
C HIS A 7 33.10 9.24 13.36
N LEU A 8 34.27 9.86 13.23
CA LEU A 8 34.56 10.83 12.15
C LEU A 8 34.52 10.19 10.76
N GLU A 9 34.95 8.94 10.64
CA GLU A 9 34.98 8.21 9.38
C GLU A 9 33.60 7.69 8.96
N ASN A 10 32.76 7.23 9.92
CA ASN A 10 31.57 6.45 9.59
C ASN A 10 30.23 7.03 10.09
N LYS A 11 30.22 7.97 11.05
CA LYS A 11 28.98 8.42 11.73
C LYS A 11 28.82 9.94 11.87
N CYS A 12 29.84 10.75 11.57
CA CYS A 12 29.82 12.19 11.83
C CYS A 12 29.10 12.99 10.71
N PRO A 13 28.06 13.77 11.03
CA PRO A 13 27.38 14.65 10.06
C PRO A 13 28.26 15.80 9.54
N LEU A 14 29.30 16.16 10.29
CA LEU A 14 30.21 17.27 9.97
C LEU A 14 31.45 16.83 9.18
N LYS A 15 31.47 15.59 8.68
CA LYS A 15 32.55 15.12 7.81
C LYS A 15 32.59 15.97 6.54
N HIS A 16 33.75 16.58 6.31
CA HIS A 16 34.02 17.35 5.08
C HIS A 16 34.10 16.37 3.92
N LEU A 17 33.20 16.52 2.95
CA LEU A 17 33.18 15.74 1.72
C LEU A 17 33.59 16.66 0.57
N GLU A 18 34.44 16.15 -0.31
CA GLU A 18 34.75 16.85 -1.56
C GLU A 18 33.66 16.53 -2.58
N CYS A 19 33.21 17.55 -3.31
CA CYS A 19 32.24 17.36 -4.39
C CYS A 19 32.84 16.44 -5.45
N LYS A 20 32.06 15.46 -5.94
CA LYS A 20 32.48 14.60 -7.05
C LYS A 20 32.81 15.38 -8.33
N PHE A 21 32.38 16.64 -8.43
CA PHE A 21 32.67 17.54 -9.54
C PHE A 21 33.89 18.45 -9.33
N LYS A 22 34.67 18.24 -8.26
CA LYS A 22 35.89 19.00 -7.99
C LYS A 22 36.92 18.87 -9.11
N GLU A 23 37.04 17.69 -9.72
CA GLU A 23 37.90 17.46 -10.90
C GLU A 23 37.48 18.27 -12.14
N PHE A 24 36.25 18.78 -12.17
CA PHE A 24 35.71 19.65 -13.22
C PHE A 24 35.64 21.13 -12.80
N GLY A 25 36.18 21.50 -11.62
CA GLY A 25 36.27 22.90 -11.15
C GLY A 25 35.23 23.33 -10.11
N CYS A 26 34.58 22.41 -9.41
CA CYS A 26 33.68 22.76 -8.30
C CYS A 26 34.46 22.92 -6.98
N ASP A 27 34.56 24.16 -6.48
CA ASP A 27 35.28 24.53 -5.24
C ASP A 27 34.37 24.60 -3.99
N ASP A 28 33.13 24.12 -4.07
CA ASP A 28 32.18 24.24 -2.96
C ASP A 28 32.49 23.22 -1.84
N ILE A 29 32.54 23.71 -0.59
CA ILE A 29 32.80 22.91 0.63
C ILE A 29 31.51 22.22 1.08
N LEU A 30 31.51 20.89 1.21
CA LEU A 30 30.32 20.10 1.56
C LEU A 30 30.43 19.37 2.90
N PHE A 31 29.32 19.37 3.63
CA PHE A 31 29.10 18.57 4.82
C PHE A 31 28.09 17.45 4.52
N ASN A 32 28.23 16.31 5.20
CA ASN A 32 27.47 15.08 4.94
C ASN A 32 25.94 15.26 4.96
N PHE A 33 25.42 16.16 5.80
CA PHE A 33 23.98 16.45 5.88
C PHE A 33 23.44 17.32 4.72
N ASN A 34 24.31 18.00 3.97
CA ASN A 34 23.94 18.89 2.86
C ASN A 34 24.33 18.33 1.49
N PHE A 35 24.89 17.13 1.43
CA PHE A 35 25.42 16.54 0.20
C PHE A 35 24.32 16.34 -0.87
N GLU A 36 23.17 15.78 -0.49
CA GLU A 36 22.05 15.56 -1.44
C GLU A 36 21.38 16.86 -1.87
N GLN A 37 21.18 17.81 -0.93
CA GLN A 37 20.61 19.13 -1.27
C GLN A 37 21.53 19.94 -2.18
N HIS A 38 22.84 19.90 -1.96
CA HIS A 38 23.81 20.54 -2.85
C HIS A 38 23.80 19.91 -4.24
N LEU A 39 23.77 18.57 -4.34
CA LEU A 39 23.70 17.89 -5.64
C LEU A 39 22.43 18.27 -6.41
N GLN A 40 21.29 18.40 -5.73
CA GLN A 40 20.01 18.79 -6.32
C GLN A 40 19.97 20.27 -6.72
N LEU A 41 20.45 21.18 -5.87
CA LEU A 41 20.43 22.63 -6.13
C LEU A 41 21.49 23.08 -7.13
N GLN A 42 22.67 22.44 -7.13
CA GLN A 42 23.80 22.79 -8.01
C GLN A 42 23.89 21.91 -9.26
N MET A 43 22.88 21.07 -9.53
CA MET A 43 22.86 20.18 -10.71
C MET A 43 23.08 20.94 -12.02
N LYS A 44 22.50 22.15 -12.14
CA LYS A 44 22.70 23.02 -13.32
C LYS A 44 24.15 23.50 -13.43
N LYS A 45 24.76 23.97 -12.33
CA LYS A 45 26.17 24.40 -12.27
C LYS A 45 27.13 23.25 -12.61
N HIS A 46 26.85 22.03 -12.15
CA HIS A 46 27.64 20.85 -12.49
C HIS A 46 27.49 20.45 -13.97
N LEU A 47 26.30 20.61 -14.55
CA LEU A 47 26.05 20.35 -15.97
C LEU A 47 26.79 21.34 -16.86
N ASP A 48 26.82 22.62 -16.47
CA ASP A 48 27.56 23.67 -17.16
C ASP A 48 29.07 23.43 -17.09
N LEU A 49 29.61 23.05 -15.92
CA LEU A 49 31.03 22.67 -15.77
C LEU A 49 31.41 21.44 -16.60
N LEU A 50 30.52 20.44 -16.70
CA LEU A 50 30.72 19.29 -17.58
C LEU A 50 30.71 19.69 -19.07
N LEU A 51 29.79 20.57 -19.47
CA LEU A 51 29.71 21.09 -20.84
C LEU A 51 30.98 21.89 -21.20
N ASP A 52 31.49 22.70 -20.28
CA ASP A 52 32.74 23.44 -20.45
C ASP A 52 33.95 22.50 -20.54
N TYR A 53 34.00 21.47 -19.69
CA TYR A 53 35.05 20.45 -19.75
C TYR A 53 35.01 19.64 -21.05
N ILE A 54 33.82 19.25 -21.51
CA ILE A 54 33.62 18.60 -22.81
C ILE A 54 34.04 19.53 -23.95
N THR A 55 33.74 20.83 -23.85
CA THR A 55 34.15 21.83 -24.85
C THR A 55 35.67 22.01 -24.88
N ILE A 56 36.33 22.01 -23.72
CA ILE A 56 37.80 22.01 -23.61
C ILE A 56 38.40 20.74 -24.21
N LEU A 57 37.82 19.57 -23.93
CA LEU A 57 38.24 18.30 -24.53
C LEU A 57 38.02 18.29 -26.04
N GLN A 58 36.87 18.76 -26.53
CA GLN A 58 36.59 18.91 -27.95
C GLN A 58 37.57 19.87 -28.62
N ASN A 59 37.97 20.95 -27.95
CA ASN A 59 38.99 21.86 -28.45
C ASN A 59 40.40 21.25 -28.45
N LYS A 60 40.76 20.44 -27.42
CA LYS A 60 42.00 19.65 -27.42
C LYS A 60 42.00 18.57 -28.49
N ILE A 61 40.86 17.93 -28.74
CA ILE A 61 40.67 16.95 -29.82
C ILE A 61 40.76 17.65 -31.19
N LYS A 62 40.16 18.83 -31.36
CA LYS A 62 40.31 19.64 -32.59
C LYS A 62 41.75 20.12 -32.81
N GLN A 63 42.46 20.51 -31.75
CA GLN A 63 43.89 20.86 -31.81
C GLN A 63 44.78 19.65 -32.13
N SER A 64 44.39 18.44 -31.72
CA SER A 64 45.11 17.21 -32.08
C SER A 64 44.74 16.67 -33.47
N GLN A 65 43.51 16.89 -33.95
CA GLN A 65 43.07 16.58 -35.32
C GLN A 65 43.72 17.48 -36.39
N PHE A 66 44.22 18.66 -36.03
CA PHE A 66 45.01 19.52 -36.94
C PHE A 66 46.48 19.11 -37.09
N ASN A 67 46.94 18.09 -36.36
CA ASN A 67 48.31 17.58 -36.40
C ASN A 67 48.46 16.24 -37.15
N GLU A 68 47.52 15.90 -38.05
CA GLU A 68 47.59 14.71 -38.93
C GLU A 68 48.60 14.87 -40.09
N VAL A 69 49.85 15.20 -39.76
CA VAL A 69 51.06 14.50 -40.20
C VAL A 69 52.08 14.88 -39.14
N ASN A 70 52.55 13.91 -38.36
CA ASN A 70 53.50 14.11 -37.27
C ASN A 70 54.54 15.19 -37.65
N PRO A 71 54.65 16.32 -36.94
CA PRO A 71 55.56 17.40 -37.33
C PRO A 71 57.02 16.91 -37.43
N ILE A 72 57.35 15.82 -36.72
CA ILE A 72 58.62 15.10 -36.85
C ILE A 72 58.71 14.38 -38.20
N VAL A 73 57.65 13.73 -38.68
CA VAL A 73 57.60 13.06 -39.99
C VAL A 73 57.60 14.07 -41.14
N ILE A 74 56.87 15.19 -41.05
CA ILE A 74 56.99 16.30 -42.02
C ILE A 74 58.41 16.88 -41.98
N MET A 75 58.98 17.15 -40.80
CA MET A 75 60.36 17.64 -40.65
C MET A 75 61.37 16.67 -41.25
N LEU A 76 61.23 15.36 -41.00
CA LEU A 76 62.09 14.32 -41.56
C LEU A 76 61.95 14.25 -43.08
N PHE A 77 60.73 14.38 -43.63
CA PHE A 77 60.50 14.44 -45.08
C PHE A 77 61.11 15.69 -45.72
N ILE A 78 60.93 16.87 -45.12
CA ILE A 78 61.54 18.13 -45.61
C ILE A 78 63.06 18.04 -45.55
N TYR A 79 63.61 17.54 -44.45
CA TYR A 79 65.05 17.33 -44.27
C TYR A 79 65.62 16.36 -45.31
N LEU A 80 64.96 15.20 -45.52
CA LEU A 80 65.37 14.25 -46.57
C LEU A 80 65.31 14.91 -47.96
N PHE A 81 64.28 15.70 -48.24
CA PHE A 81 64.10 16.32 -49.56
C PHE A 81 65.17 17.39 -49.84
N GLU A 82 65.55 18.17 -48.82
CA GLU A 82 66.69 19.10 -48.84
C GLU A 82 68.03 18.37 -49.07
N GLU A 83 68.26 17.25 -48.36
CA GLU A 83 69.46 16.43 -48.50
C GLU A 83 69.59 15.87 -49.93
N ILE A 84 68.49 15.35 -50.49
CA ILE A 84 68.43 14.83 -51.87
C ILE A 84 68.75 15.94 -52.88
N LYS A 85 68.26 17.16 -52.66
CA LYS A 85 68.53 18.30 -53.55
C LYS A 85 70.01 18.69 -53.54
N LYS A 86 70.65 18.70 -52.37
CA LYS A 86 72.10 18.96 -52.21
C LYS A 86 72.94 17.87 -52.88
N LEU A 87 72.55 16.61 -52.74
CA LEU A 87 73.24 15.48 -53.38
C LEU A 87 73.16 15.51 -54.90
N LYS A 88 71.99 15.85 -55.48
CA LYS A 88 71.84 16.01 -56.93
C LYS A 88 72.71 17.14 -57.49
N LEU A 89 72.86 18.24 -56.74
CA LEU A 89 73.73 19.35 -57.15
C LEU A 89 75.20 18.92 -57.19
N LYS A 90 75.68 18.24 -56.12
CA LYS A 90 77.04 17.69 -56.06
C LYS A 90 77.31 16.68 -57.17
N SER A 91 76.35 15.80 -57.47
CA SER A 91 76.49 14.84 -58.58
C SER A 91 76.68 15.56 -59.93
N LYS A 92 75.98 16.66 -60.14
CA LYS A 92 76.07 17.45 -61.38
C LYS A 92 77.38 18.24 -61.46
N GLU A 93 77.87 18.75 -60.33
CA GLU A 93 79.20 19.37 -60.23
C GLU A 93 80.32 18.36 -60.55
N GLN A 94 80.24 17.14 -60.00
CA GLN A 94 81.19 16.07 -60.29
C GLN A 94 81.15 15.60 -61.76
N GLU A 95 79.97 15.58 -62.41
CA GLU A 95 79.86 15.32 -63.85
C GLU A 95 80.55 16.39 -64.70
N ASN A 96 80.43 17.66 -64.31
CA ASN A 96 81.10 18.76 -64.99
C ASN A 96 82.62 18.71 -64.79
N GLU A 97 83.10 18.39 -63.57
CA GLU A 97 84.53 18.22 -63.28
C GLU A 97 85.14 17.02 -64.03
N THR A 98 84.43 15.89 -64.11
CA THR A 98 84.88 14.74 -64.91
C THR A 98 84.90 15.00 -66.41
N GLN A 99 84.01 15.85 -66.93
CA GLN A 99 84.09 16.33 -68.32
C GLN A 99 85.29 17.25 -68.55
N LEU A 100 85.62 18.11 -67.58
CA LEU A 100 86.76 19.02 -67.66
C LEU A 100 88.12 18.29 -67.57
N LEU A 101 88.24 17.28 -66.70
CA LEU A 101 89.47 16.49 -66.50
C LEU A 101 89.85 15.61 -67.69
N LYS A 102 88.87 15.20 -68.53
CA LYS A 102 89.12 14.47 -69.78
C LYS A 102 89.87 15.28 -70.85
N SER A 103 90.06 16.59 -70.64
CA SER A 103 90.72 17.48 -71.61
C SER A 103 92.22 17.72 -71.36
N ASN A 104 92.80 17.28 -70.23
CA ASN A 104 94.22 17.48 -69.88
C ASN A 104 94.94 16.15 -69.57
N ASN A 105 96.18 15.99 -70.04
CA ASN A 105 96.89 14.70 -70.14
C ASN A 105 97.73 14.27 -68.90
N ASP A 106 97.82 12.94 -68.76
CA ASP A 106 98.84 12.06 -68.14
C ASP A 106 98.92 11.85 -66.60
N ASN A 107 98.33 12.69 -65.74
CA ASN A 107 98.04 12.32 -64.32
C ASN A 107 96.53 12.21 -64.03
N THR A 108 95.73 12.37 -65.08
CA THR A 108 94.27 12.49 -65.03
C THR A 108 93.56 11.15 -65.12
N ASN A 109 94.14 10.11 -65.73
CA ASN A 109 93.48 8.81 -65.93
C ASN A 109 93.17 8.07 -64.62
N SER A 110 94.08 8.08 -63.63
CA SER A 110 93.83 7.44 -62.32
C SER A 110 92.78 8.19 -61.50
N GLN A 111 92.76 9.53 -61.58
CA GLN A 111 91.74 10.36 -60.94
C GLN A 111 90.37 10.18 -61.61
N ILE A 112 90.34 10.07 -62.95
CA ILE A 112 89.12 9.79 -63.72
C ILE A 112 88.56 8.40 -63.38
N GLU A 113 89.40 7.38 -63.24
CA GLU A 113 88.96 6.04 -62.80
C GLU A 113 88.38 6.04 -61.38
N ALA A 114 89.00 6.77 -60.45
CA ALA A 114 88.47 6.91 -59.08
C ALA A 114 87.11 7.62 -59.07
N LEU A 115 86.94 8.69 -59.86
CA LEU A 115 85.68 9.41 -59.99
C LEU A 115 84.60 8.58 -60.68
N LEU A 116 84.93 7.78 -61.70
CA LEU A 116 84.00 6.85 -62.34
C LEU A 116 83.50 5.78 -61.37
N LYS A 117 84.39 5.23 -60.53
CA LYS A 117 84.01 4.27 -59.49
C LYS A 117 83.11 4.91 -58.43
N GLN A 118 83.38 6.16 -58.04
CA GLN A 118 82.53 6.91 -57.12
C GLN A 118 81.14 7.17 -57.73
N LYS A 119 81.07 7.51 -59.01
CA LYS A 119 79.80 7.71 -59.74
C LYS A 119 78.96 6.42 -59.77
N GLN A 120 79.57 5.27 -60.05
CA GLN A 120 78.87 3.99 -60.03
C GLN A 120 78.26 3.69 -58.65
N GLN A 121 79.00 3.97 -57.56
CA GLN A 121 78.48 3.83 -56.20
C GLN A 121 77.32 4.79 -55.90
N TRP A 122 77.34 6.01 -56.45
CA TRP A 122 76.24 6.96 -56.32
C TRP A 122 74.99 6.50 -57.09
N ASP A 123 75.15 5.97 -58.30
CA ASP A 123 74.05 5.44 -59.11
C ASP A 123 73.37 4.24 -58.42
N GLU A 124 74.15 3.38 -57.76
CA GLU A 124 73.62 2.28 -56.94
C GLU A 124 72.83 2.80 -55.73
N LYS A 125 73.39 3.77 -54.98
CA LYS A 125 72.69 4.40 -53.85
C LYS A 125 71.41 5.12 -54.27
N GLU A 126 71.39 5.75 -55.43
CA GLU A 126 70.17 6.40 -55.94
C GLU A 126 69.07 5.37 -56.26
N LYS A 127 69.44 4.19 -56.79
CA LYS A 127 68.48 3.10 -57.00
C LYS A 127 67.94 2.56 -55.68
N GLU A 128 68.80 2.35 -54.68
CA GLU A 128 68.37 1.94 -53.34
C GLU A 128 67.43 2.96 -52.70
N MET A 129 67.75 4.25 -52.83
CA MET A 129 66.92 5.33 -52.31
C MET A 129 65.55 5.38 -52.99
N LYS A 130 65.48 5.22 -54.32
CA LYS A 130 64.21 5.14 -55.06
C LYS A 130 63.38 3.93 -54.63
N LYS A 131 64.03 2.78 -54.38
CA LYS A 131 63.36 1.59 -53.87
C LYS A 131 62.77 1.86 -52.48
N LEU A 132 63.57 2.41 -51.56
CA LEU A 132 63.13 2.76 -50.21
C LEU A 132 61.97 3.78 -50.23
N GLN A 133 62.04 4.78 -51.12
CA GLN A 133 60.97 5.75 -51.29
C GLN A 133 59.65 5.09 -51.72
N ASN A 134 59.72 4.15 -52.67
CA ASN A 134 58.54 3.40 -53.11
C ASN A 134 57.99 2.51 -51.97
N ASP A 135 58.86 1.85 -51.21
CA ASP A 135 58.47 1.00 -50.08
C ASP A 135 57.75 1.83 -48.99
N ILE A 136 58.29 3.00 -48.63
CA ILE A 136 57.66 3.94 -47.68
C ILE A 136 56.30 4.43 -48.19
N GLN A 137 56.20 4.73 -49.49
CA GLN A 137 54.93 5.16 -50.10
C GLN A 137 53.87 4.05 -50.04
N GLN A 138 54.24 2.81 -50.33
CA GLN A 138 53.33 1.66 -50.24
C GLN A 138 52.88 1.42 -48.79
N GLU A 139 53.80 1.48 -47.82
CA GLU A 139 53.47 1.29 -46.42
C GLU A 139 52.55 2.41 -45.90
N SER A 140 52.79 3.66 -46.31
CA SER A 140 51.93 4.80 -45.99
C SER A 140 50.51 4.63 -46.54
N LEU A 141 50.36 4.11 -47.76
CA LEU A 141 49.04 3.81 -48.34
C LEU A 141 48.32 2.70 -47.57
N LYS A 142 49.05 1.68 -47.11
CA LYS A 142 48.50 0.61 -46.28
C LYS A 142 47.98 1.15 -44.95
N TYR A 143 48.78 1.91 -44.22
CA TYR A 143 48.34 2.53 -42.96
C TYR A 143 47.14 3.47 -43.15
N ARG A 144 47.08 4.19 -44.28
CA ARG A 144 45.92 5.03 -44.60
C ARG A 144 44.65 4.19 -44.79
N ALA A 145 44.74 3.07 -45.50
CA ALA A 145 43.59 2.17 -45.68
C ALA A 145 43.13 1.57 -44.34
N ASP A 146 44.06 1.11 -43.50
CA ASP A 146 43.76 0.58 -42.18
C ASP A 146 43.11 1.62 -41.25
N PHE A 147 43.59 2.87 -41.31
CA PHE A 147 42.99 3.98 -40.56
C PHE A 147 41.56 4.30 -41.01
N GLU A 148 41.30 4.33 -42.31
CA GLU A 148 39.94 4.55 -42.83
C GLU A 148 38.98 3.42 -42.46
N LEU A 149 39.47 2.17 -42.39
CA LEU A 149 38.69 1.04 -41.90
C LEU A 149 38.35 1.20 -40.41
N LEU A 150 39.36 1.51 -39.58
CA LEU A 150 39.17 1.74 -38.15
C LEU A 150 38.20 2.88 -37.86
N LYS A 151 38.27 3.95 -38.66
CA LYS A 151 37.35 5.10 -38.59
C LYS A 151 35.91 4.69 -38.89
N LYS A 152 35.67 3.86 -39.90
CA LYS A 152 34.33 3.32 -40.21
C LYS A 152 33.80 2.44 -39.09
N ASP A 153 34.64 1.56 -38.54
CA ASP A 153 34.27 0.68 -37.42
C ASP A 153 33.92 1.49 -36.17
N TYR A 154 34.68 2.56 -35.89
CA TYR A 154 34.39 3.47 -34.79
C TYR A 154 33.03 4.15 -34.96
N ILE A 155 32.75 4.70 -36.15
CA ILE A 155 31.47 5.36 -36.45
C ILE A 155 30.29 4.38 -36.31
N GLU A 156 30.44 3.13 -36.74
CA GLU A 156 29.35 2.15 -36.61
C GLU A 156 29.12 1.75 -35.14
N LYS A 157 30.19 1.60 -34.35
CA LYS A 157 30.06 1.37 -32.90
C LYS A 157 29.41 2.55 -32.20
N GLU A 158 29.76 3.78 -32.56
CA GLU A 158 29.15 4.99 -32.02
C GLU A 158 27.65 5.02 -32.33
N LYS A 159 27.24 4.73 -33.57
CA LYS A 159 25.82 4.60 -33.94
C LYS A 159 25.11 3.51 -33.14
N GLN A 160 25.75 2.37 -32.92
CA GLN A 160 25.18 1.28 -32.13
C GLN A 160 24.93 1.71 -30.68
N ILE A 161 25.90 2.38 -30.06
CA ILE A 161 25.78 2.92 -28.69
C ILE A 161 24.65 3.94 -28.63
N ILE A 162 24.55 4.85 -29.61
CA ILE A 162 23.48 5.84 -29.68
C ILE A 162 22.11 5.16 -29.76
N ARG A 163 21.95 4.15 -30.62
CA ARG A 163 20.69 3.38 -30.72
C ARG A 163 20.32 2.72 -29.39
N GLN A 164 21.29 2.08 -28.72
CA GLN A 164 21.07 1.45 -27.41
C GLN A 164 20.67 2.48 -26.35
N ASN A 165 21.33 3.64 -26.31
CA ASN A 165 20.97 4.71 -25.38
C ASN A 165 19.54 5.20 -25.58
N TYR A 166 19.08 5.37 -26.84
CA TYR A 166 17.69 5.71 -27.12
C TYR A 166 16.71 4.63 -26.64
N THR A 167 17.03 3.36 -26.84
CA THR A 167 16.20 2.24 -26.33
C THR A 167 16.12 2.26 -24.81
N PHE A 168 17.25 2.37 -24.11
CA PHE A 168 17.28 2.45 -22.64
C PHE A 168 16.53 3.67 -22.11
N GLN A 169 16.64 4.81 -22.78
CA GLN A 169 15.91 6.01 -22.40
C GLN A 169 14.39 5.82 -22.54
N ASN A 170 13.93 5.15 -23.60
CA ASN A 170 12.52 4.83 -23.79
C ASN A 170 12.01 3.86 -22.71
N GLU A 171 12.76 2.81 -22.42
CA GLU A 171 12.42 1.85 -21.35
C GLU A 171 12.36 2.53 -19.98
N SER A 172 13.33 3.39 -19.67
CA SER A 172 13.37 4.18 -18.44
C SER A 172 12.15 5.10 -18.31
N ASN A 173 11.76 5.78 -19.40
CA ASN A 173 10.57 6.62 -19.43
C ASN A 173 9.27 5.81 -19.22
N GLN A 174 9.16 4.62 -19.83
CA GLN A 174 8.01 3.73 -19.62
C GLN A 174 7.92 3.25 -18.18
N LEU A 175 9.04 2.87 -17.57
CA LEU A 175 9.09 2.48 -16.16
C LEU A 175 8.69 3.63 -15.24
N LYS A 176 9.13 4.85 -15.56
CA LYS A 176 8.74 6.05 -14.80
C LYS A 176 7.23 6.29 -14.84
N LEU A 177 6.61 6.20 -16.02
CA LEU A 177 5.15 6.32 -16.16
C LEU A 177 4.41 5.24 -15.35
N LYS A 178 4.94 4.01 -15.32
CA LYS A 178 4.35 2.91 -14.55
C LYS A 178 4.47 3.13 -13.05
N ILE A 179 5.58 3.70 -12.58
CA ILE A 179 5.77 4.10 -11.18
C ILE A 179 4.76 5.19 -10.82
N ASP A 180 4.58 6.20 -11.67
CA ASP A 180 3.63 7.28 -11.44
C ASP A 180 2.18 6.74 -11.36
N GLU A 181 1.82 5.79 -12.24
CA GLU A 181 0.51 5.13 -12.19
C GLU A 181 0.29 4.34 -10.89
N LEU A 182 1.30 3.59 -10.45
CA LEU A 182 1.23 2.83 -9.19
C LEU A 182 1.14 3.75 -7.96
N ASN A 183 1.83 4.89 -7.99
CA ASN A 183 1.76 5.88 -6.92
C ASN A 183 0.36 6.50 -6.81
N CYS A 184 -0.30 6.78 -7.95
CA CYS A 184 -1.68 7.25 -7.95
C CYS A 184 -2.63 6.22 -7.31
N LYS A 185 -2.52 4.94 -7.69
CA LYS A 185 -3.32 3.86 -7.09
C LYS A 185 -3.08 3.73 -5.59
N LEU A 186 -1.83 3.77 -5.16
CA LEU A 186 -1.48 3.72 -3.75
C LEU A 186 -2.04 4.92 -2.96
N TYR A 187 -2.13 6.10 -3.59
CA TYR A 187 -2.76 7.27 -2.98
C TYR A 187 -4.28 7.09 -2.82
N GLU A 188 -4.96 6.55 -3.83
CA GLU A 188 -6.38 6.21 -3.78
C GLU A 188 -6.68 5.17 -2.68
N ASP A 189 -5.92 4.08 -2.64
CA ASP A 189 -6.06 3.03 -1.62
C ASP A 189 -5.87 3.60 -0.20
N ASN A 190 -4.91 4.53 -0.02
CA ASN A 190 -4.68 5.16 1.28
C ASN A 190 -5.85 6.05 1.72
N ILE A 191 -6.53 6.72 0.78
CA ILE A 191 -7.76 7.48 1.08
C ILE A 191 -8.86 6.52 1.54
N GLU A 192 -9.06 5.40 0.83
CA GLU A 192 -10.07 4.40 1.19
C GLU A 192 -9.79 3.80 2.58
N ILE A 193 -8.54 3.42 2.86
CA ILE A 193 -8.11 2.97 4.19
C ILE A 193 -8.40 4.03 5.25
N GLY A 194 -8.17 5.31 4.96
CA GLY A 194 -8.49 6.42 5.85
C GLY A 194 -9.99 6.50 6.18
N GLN A 195 -10.84 6.35 5.16
CA GLN A 195 -12.30 6.34 5.35
C GLN A 195 -12.77 5.14 6.17
N LEU A 196 -12.26 3.94 5.88
CA LEU A 196 -12.59 2.73 6.63
C LEU A 196 -12.17 2.84 8.10
N LYS A 197 -11.01 3.44 8.40
CA LYS A 197 -10.58 3.70 9.78
C LYS A 197 -11.57 4.59 10.53
N ILE A 198 -12.07 5.65 9.89
CA ILE A 198 -13.07 6.53 10.50
C ILE A 198 -14.37 5.78 10.77
N GLN A 199 -14.82 4.93 9.83
CA GLN A 199 -16.02 4.11 10.01
C GLN A 199 -15.88 3.13 11.18
N ILE A 200 -14.73 2.44 11.28
CA ILE A 200 -14.42 1.54 12.40
C ILE A 200 -14.48 2.31 13.72
N GLN A 201 -13.83 3.47 13.81
CA GLN A 201 -13.83 4.29 15.02
C GLN A 201 -15.25 4.71 15.44
N ASN A 202 -16.10 5.05 14.47
CA ASN A 202 -17.50 5.39 14.76
C ASN A 202 -18.27 4.17 15.30
N LYS A 203 -18.06 2.99 14.73
CA LYS A 203 -18.67 1.75 15.20
C LYS A 203 -18.19 1.34 16.59
N ASP A 204 -16.92 1.52 16.90
CA ASP A 204 -16.39 1.29 18.24
C ASP A 204 -17.04 2.22 19.27
N ASN A 205 -17.28 3.49 18.91
CA ASN A 205 -17.99 4.43 19.77
C ASN A 205 -19.45 4.00 20.02
N GLU A 206 -20.17 3.55 18.98
CA GLU A 206 -21.53 3.00 19.11
C GLU A 206 -21.57 1.78 20.05
N ILE A 207 -20.63 0.85 19.87
CA ILE A 207 -20.50 -0.35 20.71
C ILE A 207 -20.25 0.04 22.18
N ASN A 208 -19.39 1.03 22.42
CA ASN A 208 -19.11 1.50 23.78
C ASN A 208 -20.35 2.09 24.46
N ILE A 209 -21.15 2.87 23.74
CA ILE A 209 -22.41 3.42 24.25
C ILE A 209 -23.40 2.29 24.56
N LEU A 210 -23.53 1.32 23.65
CA LEU A 210 -24.42 0.18 23.85
C LEU A 210 -24.02 -0.66 25.08
N ASN A 211 -22.72 -0.90 25.25
CA ASN A 211 -22.19 -1.61 26.42
C ASN A 211 -22.50 -0.91 27.73
N GLN A 212 -22.40 0.44 27.79
CA GLN A 212 -22.79 1.21 28.96
C GLN A 212 -24.29 1.06 29.26
N ASN A 213 -25.14 1.09 28.23
CA ASN A 213 -26.58 0.90 28.39
C ASN A 213 -26.92 -0.50 28.90
N ILE A 214 -26.25 -1.55 28.40
CA ILE A 214 -26.41 -2.92 28.88
C ILE A 214 -26.04 -3.01 30.36
N GLN A 215 -24.89 -2.46 30.78
CA GLN A 215 -24.48 -2.45 32.19
C GLN A 215 -25.52 -1.77 33.10
N LEU A 216 -26.11 -0.66 32.65
CA LEU A 216 -27.18 0.02 33.39
C LEU A 216 -28.44 -0.84 33.51
N LYS A 217 -28.82 -1.54 32.44
CA LYS A 217 -29.98 -2.45 32.43
C LYS A 217 -29.74 -3.65 33.33
N ASP A 218 -28.55 -4.24 33.31
CA ASP A 218 -28.18 -5.35 34.19
C ASP A 218 -28.30 -4.95 35.66
N LYS A 219 -27.83 -3.75 36.02
CA LYS A 219 -27.99 -3.20 37.37
C LYS A 219 -29.47 -3.08 37.76
N GLN A 220 -30.31 -2.56 36.87
CA GLN A 220 -31.76 -2.48 37.10
C GLN A 220 -32.42 -3.85 37.27
N ILE A 221 -31.98 -4.85 36.49
CA ILE A 221 -32.48 -6.23 36.60
C ILE A 221 -32.10 -6.83 37.96
N ILE A 222 -30.84 -6.65 38.39
CA ILE A 222 -30.38 -7.12 39.71
C ILE A 222 -31.20 -6.48 40.83
N ASP A 223 -31.46 -5.18 40.76
CA ASP A 223 -32.23 -4.48 41.79
C ASP A 223 -33.71 -4.93 41.81
N LYS A 224 -34.32 -5.15 40.65
CA LYS A 224 -35.66 -5.75 40.56
C LYS A 224 -35.71 -7.18 41.10
N ALA A 225 -34.70 -7.99 40.81
CA ALA A 225 -34.61 -9.37 41.33
C ALA A 225 -34.54 -9.39 42.86
N LYS A 226 -33.79 -8.48 43.48
CA LYS A 226 -33.75 -8.32 44.95
C LYS A 226 -35.13 -7.95 45.51
N LEU A 227 -35.86 -7.04 44.85
CA LEU A 227 -37.21 -6.65 45.28
C LEU A 227 -38.20 -7.81 45.19
N ILE A 228 -38.16 -8.59 44.11
CA ILE A 228 -38.97 -9.81 43.96
C ILE A 228 -38.67 -10.78 45.10
N GLN A 229 -37.39 -11.03 45.39
CA GLN A 229 -36.99 -11.93 46.48
C GLN A 229 -37.49 -11.44 47.86
N GLN A 230 -37.51 -10.13 48.09
CA GLN A 230 -38.08 -9.56 49.32
C GLN A 230 -39.60 -9.76 49.39
N MET A 231 -40.31 -9.54 48.28
CA MET A 231 -41.74 -9.77 48.20
C MET A 231 -42.12 -11.25 48.42
N GLU A 232 -41.36 -12.18 47.82
CA GLU A 232 -41.55 -13.61 48.02
C GLU A 232 -41.41 -14.01 49.49
N ARG A 233 -40.39 -13.47 50.18
CA ARG A 233 -40.21 -13.68 51.63
C ARG A 233 -41.42 -13.16 52.42
N TYR A 234 -41.86 -11.93 52.14
CA TYR A 234 -43.02 -11.34 52.80
C TYR A 234 -44.29 -12.18 52.57
N PHE A 235 -44.53 -12.63 51.34
CA PHE A 235 -45.72 -13.41 51.00
C PHE A 235 -45.69 -14.78 51.68
N ASN A 236 -44.55 -15.46 51.68
CA ASN A 236 -44.34 -16.73 52.36
C ASN A 236 -44.55 -16.60 53.89
N ASP A 237 -44.02 -15.55 54.51
CA ASP A 237 -44.21 -15.30 55.95
C ASP A 237 -45.68 -15.04 56.30
N LYS A 238 -46.38 -14.28 55.45
CA LYS A 238 -47.82 -14.00 55.61
C LYS A 238 -48.65 -15.27 55.46
N GLN A 239 -48.33 -16.10 54.45
CA GLN A 239 -48.99 -17.38 54.23
C GLN A 239 -48.79 -18.35 55.40
N LYS A 240 -47.56 -18.44 55.93
CA LYS A 240 -47.25 -19.25 57.13
C LYS A 240 -48.04 -18.78 58.36
N LYS A 241 -48.13 -17.46 58.59
CA LYS A 241 -48.94 -16.91 59.70
C LYS A 241 -50.42 -17.26 59.55
N SER A 242 -50.98 -17.12 58.35
CA SER A 242 -52.38 -17.48 58.09
C SER A 242 -52.61 -18.99 58.28
N GLN A 243 -51.72 -19.85 57.76
CA GLN A 243 -51.80 -21.30 57.99
C GLN A 243 -51.76 -21.65 59.49
N SER A 244 -50.84 -21.07 60.24
CA SER A 244 -50.74 -21.30 61.69
C SER A 244 -52.00 -20.86 62.45
N GLN A 245 -52.63 -19.75 62.05
CA GLN A 245 -53.90 -19.30 62.63
C GLN A 245 -55.04 -20.28 62.33
N TYR A 246 -55.12 -20.78 61.08
CA TYR A 246 -56.09 -21.81 60.71
C TYR A 246 -55.87 -23.10 61.52
N GLU A 247 -54.64 -23.59 61.59
CA GLU A 247 -54.28 -24.77 62.39
C GLU A 247 -54.67 -24.61 63.86
N GLN A 248 -54.33 -23.48 64.50
CA GLN A 248 -54.73 -23.18 65.88
C GLN A 248 -56.25 -23.25 66.06
N SER A 249 -57.02 -22.67 65.14
CA SER A 249 -58.48 -22.69 65.20
C SER A 249 -59.07 -24.09 65.02
N ILE A 250 -58.46 -24.94 64.19
CA ILE A 250 -58.84 -26.35 64.03
C ILE A 250 -58.56 -27.10 65.33
N THR A 251 -57.35 -27.00 65.89
CA THR A 251 -57.02 -27.68 67.17
C THR A 251 -57.95 -27.26 68.30
N LEU A 252 -58.28 -25.96 68.42
CA LEU A 252 -59.20 -25.48 69.44
C LEU A 252 -60.61 -26.06 69.27
N SER A 253 -61.05 -26.22 68.02
CA SER A 253 -62.35 -26.85 67.70
C SER A 253 -62.34 -28.34 68.01
N GLU A 254 -61.25 -29.03 67.69
CA GLU A 254 -61.05 -30.45 67.99
C GLU A 254 -60.99 -30.71 69.51
N ASP A 255 -60.27 -29.88 70.27
CA ASP A 255 -60.21 -29.93 71.73
C ASP A 255 -61.60 -29.72 72.35
N LYS A 256 -62.35 -28.70 71.88
CA LYS A 256 -63.75 -28.49 72.30
C LYS A 256 -64.62 -29.70 71.99
N ARG A 257 -64.44 -30.32 70.82
CA ARG A 257 -65.19 -31.52 70.43
C ARG A 257 -64.84 -32.72 71.30
N LEU A 258 -63.57 -32.90 71.66
CA LEU A 258 -63.12 -33.93 72.60
C LEU A 258 -63.72 -33.71 73.99
N GLN A 259 -63.70 -32.46 74.48
CA GLN A 259 -64.30 -32.07 75.75
C GLN A 259 -65.80 -32.40 75.76
N LEU A 260 -66.54 -31.98 74.73
CA LEU A 260 -67.95 -32.31 74.56
C LEU A 260 -68.21 -33.82 74.50
N THR A 261 -67.32 -34.58 73.87
CA THR A 261 -67.44 -36.04 73.79
C THR A 261 -67.21 -36.70 75.15
N GLN A 262 -66.25 -36.21 75.93
CA GLN A 262 -66.01 -36.64 77.30
C GLN A 262 -67.18 -36.28 78.22
N ASP A 263 -67.70 -35.06 78.11
CA ASP A 263 -68.88 -34.58 78.85
C ASP A 263 -70.13 -35.40 78.53
N PHE A 264 -70.31 -35.79 77.26
CA PHE A 264 -71.39 -36.67 76.84
C PHE A 264 -71.24 -38.10 77.39
N GLN A 265 -70.01 -38.61 77.48
CA GLN A 265 -69.70 -39.91 78.08
C GLN A 265 -69.86 -39.93 79.61
N THR A 266 -69.70 -38.79 80.30
CA THR A 266 -70.04 -38.65 81.73
C THR A 266 -71.53 -38.49 81.96
N LEU A 267 -72.26 -37.86 81.03
CA LEU A 267 -73.72 -37.76 81.06
C LEU A 267 -74.41 -39.11 80.78
N SER A 268 -73.86 -39.96 79.91
CA SER A 268 -74.39 -41.30 79.63
C SER A 268 -74.14 -42.33 80.74
N LYS A 269 -73.43 -41.96 81.82
CA LYS A 269 -73.21 -42.78 83.03
C LYS A 269 -74.23 -42.50 84.16
N LYS A 270 -75.29 -41.72 83.92
CA LYS A 270 -76.42 -41.57 84.86
C LYS A 270 -77.65 -42.36 84.39
N PRO A 271 -78.45 -42.97 85.29
CA PRO A 271 -79.51 -43.88 84.89
C PRO A 271 -80.63 -43.15 84.15
N ILE A 272 -81.15 -43.84 83.13
CA ILE A 272 -82.28 -43.48 82.29
C ILE A 272 -83.54 -43.43 83.15
N ASP A 273 -84.32 -42.35 83.01
CA ASP A 273 -85.76 -42.37 83.22
C ASP A 273 -86.49 -41.77 82.02
N GLN A 274 -87.58 -42.46 81.69
CA GLN A 274 -88.46 -42.29 80.55
C GLN A 274 -89.28 -41.00 80.64
N ASP A 275 -89.53 -40.34 79.50
CA ASP A 275 -90.89 -40.12 78.96
C ASP A 275 -91.02 -38.90 78.03
N LYS A 276 -91.75 -39.13 76.93
CA LYS A 276 -92.69 -38.25 76.20
C LYS A 276 -92.18 -37.22 75.17
N GLU A 277 -92.43 -37.61 73.91
CA GLU A 277 -93.17 -36.88 72.85
C GLU A 277 -93.61 -35.43 73.15
N GLU A 278 -93.32 -34.47 72.25
CA GLU A 278 -94.17 -34.07 71.12
C GLU A 278 -93.58 -32.89 70.30
N LYS A 279 -94.14 -32.72 69.09
CA LYS A 279 -93.85 -31.83 67.95
C LYS A 279 -93.66 -30.33 68.25
N TYR A 280 -93.00 -29.58 67.35
CA TYR A 280 -93.62 -28.57 66.46
C TYR A 280 -92.60 -27.90 65.48
N GLU A 281 -92.92 -28.05 64.20
CA GLU A 281 -92.77 -27.20 63.00
C GLU A 281 -91.83 -25.97 62.83
N GLN A 282 -91.37 -25.88 61.57
CA GLN A 282 -91.30 -24.69 60.67
C GLN A 282 -90.09 -23.74 60.73
N LYS A 283 -89.21 -23.81 59.71
CA LYS A 283 -89.18 -22.91 58.52
C LYS A 283 -87.84 -22.98 57.78
N GLN A 284 -87.90 -23.24 56.46
CA GLN A 284 -86.84 -22.86 55.52
C GLN A 284 -86.83 -21.33 55.32
N PRO A 285 -85.71 -20.76 54.85
CA PRO A 285 -85.81 -20.14 53.54
C PRO A 285 -84.61 -20.40 52.61
N LYS A 286 -84.96 -20.62 51.33
CA LYS A 286 -84.34 -20.09 50.11
C LYS A 286 -82.86 -20.41 49.85
N ASN A 287 -82.65 -21.50 49.12
CA ASN A 287 -81.52 -21.60 48.19
C ASN A 287 -81.92 -20.93 46.87
N GLN A 288 -81.35 -19.75 46.61
CA GLN A 288 -81.13 -19.31 45.24
C GLN A 288 -79.76 -19.86 44.83
N ASP A 289 -79.77 -20.54 43.70
CA ASP A 289 -78.58 -20.92 42.95
C ASP A 289 -77.65 -19.74 42.77
N ASP A 290 -76.53 -19.77 43.47
CA ASP A 290 -75.25 -19.31 42.92
C ASP A 290 -74.31 -20.50 43.04
N SER A 291 -74.18 -21.23 41.93
CA SER A 291 -73.18 -22.28 41.77
C SER A 291 -71.79 -21.68 41.95
N LEU A 292 -71.30 -21.73 43.19
CA LEU A 292 -69.89 -21.71 43.55
C LEU A 292 -69.24 -22.96 42.95
N SER A 293 -68.83 -22.87 41.68
CA SER A 293 -67.76 -23.73 41.18
C SER A 293 -66.44 -23.04 41.48
N ILE A 294 -65.82 -23.55 42.53
CA ILE A 294 -64.49 -23.25 43.01
C ILE A 294 -63.49 -23.26 41.85
N MET A 295 -62.61 -22.26 41.91
CA MET A 295 -61.46 -22.05 41.05
C MET A 295 -60.66 -23.35 40.85
N SER A 296 -60.66 -23.87 39.63
CA SER A 296 -59.54 -24.64 39.12
C SER A 296 -58.41 -23.64 38.87
N SER A 297 -57.55 -23.50 39.87
CA SER A 297 -56.24 -22.90 39.76
C SER A 297 -55.37 -23.82 38.89
N GLY A 298 -55.45 -23.61 37.58
CA GLY A 298 -54.59 -24.24 36.60
C GLY A 298 -54.15 -23.20 35.59
N ILE A 299 -53.23 -22.33 35.97
CA ILE A 299 -52.49 -21.52 35.00
C ILE A 299 -51.62 -22.49 34.21
N THR A 300 -52.17 -23.01 33.12
CA THR A 300 -51.37 -23.59 32.05
C THR A 300 -50.78 -22.43 31.27
N HIS A 301 -49.45 -22.41 31.13
CA HIS A 301 -48.71 -21.46 30.31
C HIS A 301 -48.95 -21.73 28.81
N THR A 302 -50.18 -21.58 28.34
CA THR A 302 -50.47 -21.43 26.91
C THR A 302 -50.87 -19.97 26.66
N PRO A 303 -50.12 -19.20 25.86
CA PRO A 303 -50.51 -17.85 25.51
C PRO A 303 -51.87 -17.92 24.81
N ASN A 304 -52.88 -17.30 25.43
CA ASN A 304 -54.26 -17.31 24.96
C ASN A 304 -54.36 -16.48 23.67
N PHE A 305 -54.26 -17.15 22.52
CA PHE A 305 -54.26 -16.57 21.18
C PHE A 305 -55.58 -15.83 20.88
N ASP A 306 -56.68 -16.21 21.54
CA ASP A 306 -57.99 -15.59 21.36
C ASP A 306 -58.05 -14.17 21.93
N ASN A 307 -57.30 -13.88 23.02
CA ASN A 307 -57.17 -12.52 23.55
C ASN A 307 -56.37 -11.60 22.61
N PHE A 308 -55.41 -12.14 21.84
CA PHE A 308 -54.62 -11.36 20.89
C PHE A 308 -55.45 -10.94 19.67
N ARG A 309 -56.37 -11.80 19.23
CA ARG A 309 -57.24 -11.55 18.06
C ARG A 309 -58.33 -10.52 18.36
N SER A 310 -58.84 -10.46 19.59
CA SER A 310 -59.92 -9.52 19.96
C SER A 310 -59.43 -8.10 20.30
N SER A 311 -58.12 -7.89 20.54
CA SER A 311 -57.57 -6.57 20.90
C SER A 311 -56.64 -5.96 19.84
N SER A 312 -56.50 -6.56 18.65
CA SER A 312 -55.59 -6.08 17.63
C SER A 312 -56.13 -4.80 16.97
N LYS A 313 -55.85 -3.66 17.57
CA LYS A 313 -56.07 -2.34 16.96
C LYS A 313 -54.99 -2.13 15.90
N LEU A 314 -55.37 -1.78 14.66
CA LEU A 314 -54.43 -1.39 13.61
C LEU A 314 -53.58 -0.22 14.13
N LEU A 315 -52.26 -0.44 14.25
CA LEU A 315 -51.34 0.54 14.84
C LEU A 315 -50.89 1.56 13.80
N LYS A 316 -50.42 1.08 12.63
CA LYS A 316 -49.78 1.88 11.59
C LYS A 316 -50.11 1.31 10.21
N ASN A 317 -50.18 2.18 9.20
CA ASN A 317 -50.46 1.82 7.82
C ASN A 317 -49.35 2.40 6.92
N PHE A 318 -48.65 1.51 6.22
CA PHE A 318 -47.55 1.84 5.31
C PHE A 318 -48.05 1.77 3.87
N THR A 319 -48.42 2.92 3.31
CA THR A 319 -48.89 3.04 1.93
C THR A 319 -47.75 3.52 1.04
N GLY A 320 -47.48 2.81 -0.05
CA GLY A 320 -46.50 3.26 -1.03
C GLY A 320 -46.22 2.25 -2.14
N HIS A 321 -46.34 0.95 -1.85
CA HIS A 321 -46.31 -0.07 -2.89
C HIS A 321 -47.46 0.10 -3.88
N THR A 322 -47.17 -0.06 -5.16
CA THR A 322 -48.17 0.08 -6.24
C THR A 322 -48.80 -1.25 -6.66
N ASP A 323 -48.35 -2.36 -6.07
CA ASP A 323 -48.86 -3.71 -6.32
C ASP A 323 -48.79 -4.58 -5.05
N PHE A 324 -49.24 -5.84 -5.12
CA PHE A 324 -49.31 -6.77 -4.00
C PHE A 324 -47.97 -6.93 -3.28
N VAL A 325 -48.01 -6.88 -1.95
CA VAL A 325 -46.87 -7.14 -1.08
C VAL A 325 -46.83 -8.64 -0.78
N TYR A 326 -45.75 -9.31 -1.16
CA TYR A 326 -45.61 -10.76 -1.00
C TYR A 326 -44.78 -11.17 0.20
N SER A 327 -43.90 -10.29 0.68
CA SER A 327 -43.01 -10.57 1.80
C SER A 327 -42.86 -9.36 2.71
N ILE A 328 -42.83 -9.62 4.01
CA ILE A 328 -42.57 -8.62 5.04
C ILE A 328 -41.59 -9.24 6.02
N ASP A 329 -40.51 -8.52 6.34
CA ASP A 329 -39.55 -8.89 7.37
C ASP A 329 -39.34 -7.71 8.33
N TYR A 330 -38.93 -7.99 9.56
CA TYR A 330 -38.73 -6.98 10.60
C TYR A 330 -37.32 -7.05 11.16
N SER A 331 -36.74 -5.88 11.44
CA SER A 331 -35.42 -5.82 12.09
C SER A 331 -35.51 -6.37 13.51
N THR A 332 -34.88 -7.52 13.74
CA THR A 332 -34.83 -8.18 15.05
C THR A 332 -33.85 -7.53 16.02
N PHE A 333 -32.92 -6.71 15.51
CA PHE A 333 -31.88 -6.06 16.32
C PHE A 333 -32.37 -4.78 16.99
N ASP A 334 -33.10 -3.94 16.23
CA ASP A 334 -33.52 -2.61 16.70
C ASP A 334 -35.04 -2.43 16.75
N GLY A 335 -35.84 -3.34 16.18
CA GLY A 335 -37.31 -3.28 16.15
C GLY A 335 -37.91 -2.08 15.38
N GLN A 336 -37.06 -1.19 14.87
CA GLN A 336 -37.43 0.10 14.30
C GLN A 336 -37.74 0.05 12.81
N PHE A 337 -37.31 -1.00 12.10
CA PHE A 337 -37.45 -1.08 10.65
C PHE A 337 -38.22 -2.31 10.21
N ILE A 338 -39.09 -2.11 9.23
CA ILE A 338 -39.78 -3.17 8.49
C ILE A 338 -39.34 -3.10 7.03
N CYS A 339 -39.04 -4.24 6.44
CA CYS A 339 -38.80 -4.38 5.01
C CYS A 339 -40.00 -5.06 4.36
N SER A 340 -40.44 -4.56 3.21
CA SER A 340 -41.49 -5.20 2.42
C SER A 340 -41.08 -5.34 0.96
N GLY A 341 -41.31 -6.52 0.40
CA GLY A 341 -41.10 -6.83 -1.02
C GLY A 341 -42.44 -6.97 -1.75
N SER A 342 -42.58 -6.31 -2.90
CA SER A 342 -43.81 -6.25 -3.67
C SER A 342 -43.60 -6.66 -5.13
N SER A 343 -44.71 -7.03 -5.79
CA SER A 343 -44.76 -7.22 -7.24
C SER A 343 -44.50 -5.94 -8.03
N ASP A 344 -44.48 -4.77 -7.38
CA ASP A 344 -44.14 -3.50 -8.01
C ASP A 344 -42.65 -3.33 -8.34
N ASN A 345 -41.89 -4.44 -8.28
CA ASN A 345 -40.45 -4.47 -8.53
C ASN A 345 -39.61 -3.69 -7.52
N THR A 346 -40.21 -3.35 -6.37
CA THR A 346 -39.51 -2.62 -5.31
C THR A 346 -39.47 -3.39 -3.99
N VAL A 347 -38.35 -3.22 -3.29
CA VAL A 347 -38.24 -3.53 -1.86
C VAL A 347 -38.19 -2.20 -1.12
N ARG A 348 -39.08 -2.00 -0.16
CA ARG A 348 -39.18 -0.77 0.63
C ARG A 348 -38.83 -1.01 2.08
N VAL A 349 -38.13 -0.03 2.67
CA VAL A 349 -37.78 -0.02 4.09
C VAL A 349 -38.56 1.08 4.77
N TRP A 350 -39.26 0.70 5.84
CA TRP A 350 -40.16 1.55 6.60
C TRP A 350 -39.60 1.80 8.00
N ASP A 351 -39.60 3.05 8.41
CA ASP A 351 -39.42 3.44 9.80
C ASP A 351 -40.74 3.22 10.54
N VAL A 352 -40.73 2.27 11.47
CA VAL A 352 -41.90 1.96 12.28
C VAL A 352 -42.28 3.17 13.11
N ASP A 353 -41.35 3.79 13.83
CA ASP A 353 -41.61 4.87 14.77
C ASP A 353 -42.14 6.11 14.07
N ASN A 354 -41.51 6.50 12.97
CA ASN A 354 -41.85 7.69 12.22
C ASN A 354 -42.95 7.50 11.17
N ASN A 355 -43.42 6.25 10.97
CA ASN A 355 -44.42 5.86 9.96
C ASN A 355 -44.09 6.38 8.56
N LYS A 356 -42.81 6.30 8.16
CA LYS A 356 -42.31 6.85 6.90
C LYS A 356 -41.49 5.82 6.15
N GLN A 357 -41.58 5.88 4.82
CA GLN A 357 -40.64 5.18 3.96
C GLN A 357 -39.28 5.88 4.04
N ILE A 358 -38.23 5.11 4.33
CA ILE A 358 -36.86 5.61 4.40
C ILE A 358 -36.14 5.34 3.09
N GLN A 359 -36.37 4.16 2.50
CA GLN A 359 -35.65 3.72 1.32
C GLN A 359 -36.52 2.88 0.39
N SER A 360 -36.22 2.96 -0.91
CA SER A 360 -36.79 2.11 -1.97
C SER A 360 -35.64 1.54 -2.78
N PHE A 361 -35.66 0.23 -3.01
CA PHE A 361 -34.73 -0.47 -3.89
C PHE A 361 -35.51 -0.91 -5.13
N ASN A 362 -35.11 -0.42 -6.30
CA ASN A 362 -35.86 -0.59 -7.55
C ASN A 362 -35.05 -1.37 -8.61
N GLU A 363 -34.12 -2.23 -8.16
CA GLU A 363 -33.20 -2.95 -9.05
C GLU A 363 -33.74 -4.32 -9.50
N HIS A 364 -34.85 -4.77 -8.92
CA HIS A 364 -35.46 -6.04 -9.28
C HIS A 364 -36.34 -5.85 -10.52
N SER A 365 -35.95 -6.44 -11.65
CA SER A 365 -36.86 -6.58 -12.79
C SER A 365 -37.65 -7.88 -12.62
N ALA A 366 -38.98 -7.80 -12.49
CA ALA A 366 -39.83 -8.96 -12.74
C ALA A 366 -39.71 -9.33 -14.23
N GLU A 367 -39.30 -10.57 -14.50
CA GLU A 367 -39.49 -11.22 -15.80
C GLU A 367 -40.92 -11.74 -15.94
#